data_AF-A0A965PT04-F1
#
_entry.id   AF-A0A965PT04-F1
#
_cell.length_a   1.000
_cell.length_b   1.000
_cell.length_c   1.000
_cell.angle_alpha   90.00
_cell.angle_beta   90.00
_cell.angle_gamma   90.00
#
_symmetry.space_group_name_H-M   'P 1'
#
loop_
_entity.id
_entity.type
_entity.pdbx_description
1 polymer ?
#
loop_
_entity_poly.entity_id
_entity_poly.type
_entity_poly.pdbx_seq_one_letter_code
_entity_poly.pdbx_strand_id
1 'polypeptide(L)'
;MGTSDLEALLKDPQVRAEYTRLPADQAAAWGWRMLWLTKALDHQILPPGDNWSIWLMLAGRGAGKTRTAAEQVAWWAWTYPKSRGLVAAPTSADVRGTCFEGDSGLIPPILVADYNKALHELRLTNGSLLKGIPASEPERFRGPQFGYGWLDELAAWEYIQEAWDQIQFGMRLKLPNMKT
;
A
#
# COMPACT_ATOMS: atom_id res chain seq x y z
N MET A 1 4.22 -2.78 -20.58
CA MET A 1 5.06 -3.95 -20.82
C MET A 1 4.16 -5.15 -20.81
N GLY A 2 4.15 -5.94 -21.87
CA GLY A 2 3.42 -7.21 -21.89
C GLY A 2 4.14 -8.25 -21.03
N THR A 3 3.43 -9.30 -20.63
CA THR A 3 3.97 -10.43 -19.85
C THR A 3 5.19 -11.08 -20.53
N SER A 4 5.24 -11.05 -21.88
CA SER A 4 6.37 -11.53 -22.69
C SER A 4 7.65 -10.72 -22.52
N ASP A 5 7.54 -9.40 -22.31
CA ASP A 5 8.69 -8.51 -22.18
C ASP A 5 9.36 -8.72 -20.81
N LEU A 6 8.54 -8.94 -19.77
CA LEU A 6 9.01 -9.19 -18.42
C LEU A 6 9.78 -10.52 -18.33
N GLU A 7 9.27 -11.57 -18.99
CA GLU A 7 9.95 -12.86 -19.05
C GLU A 7 11.30 -12.81 -19.76
N ALA A 8 11.40 -12.03 -20.84
CA ALA A 8 12.65 -11.82 -21.55
C ALA A 8 13.68 -11.08 -20.65
N LEU A 9 13.23 -10.04 -19.96
CA LEU A 9 14.07 -9.24 -19.06
C LEU A 9 14.57 -10.05 -17.85
N LEU A 10 13.75 -10.96 -17.32
CA LEU A 10 14.13 -11.87 -16.21
C LEU A 10 15.06 -13.01 -16.65
N LYS A 11 15.11 -13.33 -17.94
CA LYS A 11 16.06 -14.32 -18.51
C LYS A 11 17.41 -13.68 -18.84
N ASP A 12 17.50 -12.35 -18.86
CA ASP A 12 18.73 -11.61 -19.10
C ASP A 12 19.77 -11.89 -17.98
N PRO A 13 20.95 -12.45 -18.31
CA PRO A 13 22.01 -12.71 -17.36
C PRO A 13 22.51 -11.45 -16.61
N GLN A 14 22.46 -10.27 -17.24
CA GLN A 14 22.88 -9.02 -16.61
C GLN A 14 21.90 -8.60 -15.51
N VAL A 15 20.60 -8.65 -15.80
CA VAL A 15 19.54 -8.34 -14.82
C VAL A 15 19.63 -9.28 -13.62
N ARG A 16 19.89 -10.58 -13.84
CA ARG A 16 20.09 -11.55 -12.75
C ARG A 16 21.33 -11.25 -11.91
N ALA A 17 22.43 -10.87 -12.55
CA ALA A 17 23.67 -10.52 -11.85
C ALA A 17 23.50 -9.25 -11.01
N GLU A 18 22.79 -8.24 -11.53
CA GLU A 18 22.46 -7.02 -10.78
C GLU A 18 21.54 -7.32 -9.60
N TYR A 19 20.49 -8.10 -9.78
CA TYR A 19 19.59 -8.51 -8.70
C TYR A 19 20.34 -9.23 -7.57
N THR A 20 21.31 -10.08 -7.90
CA THR A 20 22.11 -10.83 -6.91
C THR A 20 23.03 -9.91 -6.09
N ARG A 21 23.35 -8.72 -6.60
CA ARG A 21 24.20 -7.73 -5.90
C ARG A 21 23.40 -6.75 -5.05
N LEU A 22 22.07 -6.78 -5.11
CA LEU A 22 21.24 -5.88 -4.32
C LEU A 22 21.40 -6.20 -2.82
N PRO A 23 21.37 -5.16 -1.96
CA PRO A 23 21.17 -5.35 -0.53
C PRO A 23 19.94 -6.23 -0.24
N ALA A 24 19.99 -7.01 0.84
CA ALA A 24 18.98 -8.04 1.12
C ALA A 24 17.55 -7.49 1.24
N ASP A 25 17.40 -6.28 1.79
CA ASP A 25 16.15 -5.54 1.86
C ASP A 25 15.64 -5.14 0.47
N GLN A 26 16.51 -4.59 -0.38
CA GLN A 26 16.15 -4.25 -1.76
C GLN A 26 15.76 -5.48 -2.57
N ALA A 27 16.54 -6.57 -2.49
CA ALA A 27 16.23 -7.83 -3.14
C ALA A 27 14.87 -8.37 -2.67
N ALA A 28 14.60 -8.36 -1.37
CA ALA A 28 13.33 -8.80 -0.82
C ALA A 28 12.15 -7.94 -1.31
N ALA A 29 12.30 -6.62 -1.32
CA ALA A 29 11.25 -5.71 -1.77
C ALA A 29 10.92 -5.87 -3.27
N TRP A 30 11.95 -5.95 -4.11
CA TRP A 30 11.77 -6.16 -5.55
C TRP A 30 11.21 -7.54 -5.86
N GLY A 31 11.74 -8.60 -5.25
CA GLY A 31 11.23 -9.96 -5.43
C GLY A 31 9.77 -10.09 -5.02
N TRP A 32 9.38 -9.49 -3.89
CA TRP A 32 8.00 -9.42 -3.45
C TRP A 32 7.09 -8.67 -4.46
N ARG A 33 7.49 -7.47 -4.89
CA ARG A 33 6.70 -6.69 -5.86
C ARG A 33 6.55 -7.40 -7.20
N MET A 34 7.62 -8.03 -7.69
CA MET A 34 7.60 -8.79 -8.94
C MET A 34 6.65 -9.99 -8.83
N LEU A 35 6.74 -10.75 -7.74
CA LEU A 35 5.84 -11.88 -7.49
C LEU A 35 4.37 -11.46 -7.51
N TRP A 36 4.04 -10.31 -6.93
CA TRP A 36 2.69 -9.76 -7.01
C TRP A 36 2.30 -9.42 -8.44
N LEU A 37 3.11 -8.64 -9.15
CA LEU A 37 2.81 -8.18 -10.51
C LEU A 37 2.69 -9.33 -11.52
N THR A 38 3.33 -10.49 -11.30
CA THR A 38 3.12 -11.68 -12.15
C THR A 38 1.77 -12.37 -11.96
N LYS A 39 1.08 -12.11 -10.84
CA LYS A 39 -0.20 -12.74 -10.48
C LYS A 39 -1.38 -11.77 -10.57
N ALA A 40 -1.11 -10.46 -10.49
CA ALA A 40 -2.11 -9.42 -10.52
C ALA A 40 -2.85 -9.41 -11.87
N LEU A 41 -4.18 -9.32 -11.81
CA LEU A 41 -5.03 -9.12 -12.98
C LEU A 41 -4.95 -7.67 -13.46
N ASP A 42 -5.34 -7.41 -14.70
CA ASP A 42 -5.26 -6.07 -15.31
C ASP A 42 -5.95 -4.98 -14.47
N HIS A 43 -7.11 -5.27 -13.87
CA HIS A 43 -7.84 -4.32 -13.02
C HIS A 43 -7.19 -4.09 -11.65
N GLN A 44 -6.21 -4.92 -11.28
CA GLN A 44 -5.42 -4.83 -10.05
C GLN A 44 -4.11 -4.07 -10.25
N ILE A 45 -3.82 -3.64 -11.48
CA ILE A 45 -2.67 -2.79 -11.78
C ILE A 45 -3.08 -1.34 -11.62
N LEU A 46 -2.16 -0.55 -11.06
CA LEU A 46 -2.33 0.89 -10.91
C LEU A 46 -2.66 1.52 -12.28
N PRO A 47 -3.73 2.32 -12.41
CA PRO A 47 -4.06 2.98 -13.66
C PRO A 47 -2.88 3.84 -14.15
N PRO A 48 -2.57 3.82 -15.45
CA PRO A 48 -1.50 4.66 -15.99
C PRO A 48 -1.89 6.15 -15.92
N GLY A 49 -0.87 7.00 -15.89
CA GLY A 49 -1.03 8.47 -15.87
C GLY A 49 -0.97 9.08 -14.47
N ASP A 50 -1.07 10.40 -14.45
CA ASP A 50 -0.89 11.32 -13.33
C ASP A 50 -1.99 12.39 -13.28
N ASN A 51 -3.19 12.03 -13.74
CA ASN A 51 -4.37 12.88 -13.70
C ASN A 51 -5.46 12.28 -12.79
N TRP A 52 -5.08 11.68 -11.66
CA TRP A 52 -6.04 11.13 -10.70
C TRP A 52 -5.47 11.08 -9.29
N SER A 53 -6.28 11.49 -8.31
CA SER A 53 -5.93 11.40 -6.89
C SER A 53 -6.58 10.20 -6.18
N ILE A 54 -7.57 9.56 -6.82
CA ILE A 54 -8.36 8.46 -6.25
C ILE A 54 -8.40 7.29 -7.24
N TRP A 55 -7.99 6.12 -6.78
CA TRP A 55 -8.20 4.85 -7.47
C TRP A 55 -9.27 4.04 -6.74
N LEU A 56 -10.45 3.92 -7.37
CA LEU A 56 -11.61 3.24 -6.81
C LEU A 56 -11.80 1.86 -7.45
N MET A 57 -11.78 0.81 -6.65
CA MET A 57 -12.10 -0.57 -7.08
C MET A 57 -13.52 -0.97 -6.64
N LEU A 58 -14.52 -0.72 -7.49
CA LEU A 58 -15.90 -1.20 -7.28
C LEU A 58 -16.06 -2.61 -7.85
N ALA A 59 -15.94 -3.62 -7.00
CA ALA A 59 -16.06 -5.02 -7.41
C ALA A 59 -16.63 -5.91 -6.30
N GLY A 60 -17.16 -7.08 -6.69
CA GLY A 60 -17.69 -8.09 -5.77
C GLY A 60 -16.63 -8.77 -4.90
N ARG A 61 -17.08 -9.76 -4.11
CA ARG A 61 -16.19 -10.61 -3.30
C ARG A 61 -15.27 -11.43 -4.21
N GLY A 62 -14.03 -11.67 -3.78
CA GLY A 62 -13.05 -12.45 -4.53
C GLY A 62 -12.31 -11.70 -5.66
N ALA A 63 -12.68 -10.44 -5.96
CA ALA A 63 -12.01 -9.64 -6.99
C ALA A 63 -10.58 -9.18 -6.62
N GLY A 64 -10.12 -9.46 -5.39
CA GLY A 64 -8.77 -9.18 -4.92
C GLY A 64 -8.49 -7.72 -4.52
N LYS A 65 -9.54 -6.91 -4.24
CA LYS A 65 -9.43 -5.48 -3.89
C LYS A 65 -8.48 -5.22 -2.71
N THR A 66 -8.67 -5.95 -1.61
CA THR A 66 -7.89 -5.82 -0.36
C THR A 66 -6.41 -6.13 -0.61
N ARG A 67 -6.09 -7.23 -1.32
CA ARG A 67 -4.70 -7.57 -1.68
C ARG A 67 -4.08 -6.51 -2.58
N THR A 68 -4.81 -6.05 -3.60
CA THR A 68 -4.32 -5.00 -4.51
C THR A 68 -3.94 -3.73 -3.75
N ALA A 69 -4.81 -3.25 -2.86
CA ALA A 69 -4.58 -2.02 -2.13
C ALA A 69 -3.43 -2.15 -1.12
N ALA A 70 -3.36 -3.29 -0.42
CA ALA A 70 -2.26 -3.60 0.49
C ALA A 70 -0.91 -3.63 -0.23
N GLU A 71 -0.82 -4.37 -1.34
CA GLU A 71 0.38 -4.47 -2.18
C GLU A 71 0.83 -3.11 -2.72
N GLN A 72 -0.12 -2.28 -3.15
CA GLN A 72 0.20 -0.97 -3.72
C GLN A 72 0.66 0.03 -2.66
N VAL A 73 -0.03 0.13 -1.52
CA VAL A 73 0.32 1.05 -0.43
C VAL A 73 1.63 0.66 0.23
N ALA A 74 1.86 -0.63 0.41
CA ALA A 74 3.13 -1.13 0.92
C ALA A 74 4.29 -0.89 -0.07
N TRP A 75 4.05 -1.05 -1.37
CA TRP A 75 5.04 -0.71 -2.40
C TRP A 75 5.37 0.78 -2.40
N TRP A 76 4.38 1.67 -2.27
CA TRP A 76 4.61 3.11 -2.14
C TRP A 76 5.40 3.45 -0.86
N ALA A 77 5.08 2.81 0.27
CA ALA A 77 5.83 2.99 1.50
C ALA A 77 7.31 2.62 1.35
N TRP A 78 7.62 1.55 0.60
CA TRP A 78 8.99 1.17 0.29
C TRP A 78 9.66 2.14 -0.71
N THR A 79 8.95 2.48 -1.79
CA THR A 79 9.46 3.30 -2.92
C THR A 79 9.77 4.73 -2.50
N TYR A 80 9.01 5.28 -1.56
CA TYR A 80 9.19 6.63 -1.05
C TYR A 80 9.66 6.57 0.41
N PRO A 81 10.99 6.60 0.68
CA PRO A 81 11.52 6.57 2.03
C PRO A 81 10.99 7.71 2.90
N LYS A 82 10.85 7.47 4.21
CA LYS A 82 10.34 8.44 5.19
C LYS A 82 8.94 8.98 4.86
N SER A 83 8.17 8.25 4.07
CA SER A 83 6.81 8.62 3.73
C SER A 83 5.81 8.25 4.82
N ARG A 84 4.59 8.80 4.73
CA ARG A 84 3.48 8.50 5.64
C ARG A 84 2.27 8.09 4.82
N GLY A 85 1.85 6.84 4.98
CA GLY A 85 0.66 6.27 4.38
C GLY A 85 -0.45 6.07 5.41
N LEU A 86 -1.70 6.26 4.97
CA LEU A 86 -2.89 5.93 5.73
C LEU A 86 -3.37 4.52 5.38
N VAL A 87 -3.80 3.76 6.38
CA VAL A 87 -4.61 2.56 6.21
C VAL A 87 -5.87 2.78 7.03
N ALA A 88 -7.04 2.72 6.41
CA ALA A 88 -8.31 2.87 7.08
C ALA A 88 -9.24 1.74 6.68
N ALA A 89 -10.05 1.31 7.63
CA ALA A 89 -11.06 0.25 7.46
C ALA A 89 -12.24 0.57 8.39
N PRO A 90 -13.39 -0.13 8.28
CA PRO A 90 -14.60 0.21 9.02
C PRO A 90 -14.36 0.27 10.54
N THR A 91 -13.69 -0.74 11.11
CA THR A 91 -13.41 -0.83 12.54
C THR A 91 -11.92 -0.98 12.85
N SER A 92 -11.55 -0.77 14.12
CA SER A 92 -10.20 -1.03 14.64
C SER A 92 -9.77 -2.49 14.48
N ALA A 93 -10.75 -3.41 14.56
CA ALA A 93 -10.50 -4.83 14.33
C ALA A 93 -10.21 -5.13 12.85
N ASP A 94 -10.88 -4.45 11.92
CA ASP A 94 -10.62 -4.61 10.48
C ASP A 94 -9.24 -4.05 10.09
N VAL A 95 -8.88 -2.88 10.61
CA VAL A 95 -7.54 -2.30 10.40
C VAL A 95 -6.45 -3.29 10.82
N ARG A 96 -6.60 -3.92 11.99
CA ARG A 96 -5.62 -4.89 12.46
C ARG A 96 -5.71 -6.21 11.70
N GLY A 97 -6.85 -6.88 11.75
CA GLY A 97 -7.02 -8.26 11.32
C GLY A 97 -7.10 -8.43 9.79
N THR A 98 -7.66 -7.46 9.08
CA THR A 98 -7.78 -7.52 7.62
C THR A 98 -6.60 -6.81 6.95
N CYS A 99 -6.27 -5.59 7.41
CA CYS A 99 -5.29 -4.77 6.69
C CYS A 99 -3.83 -5.07 7.04
N PHE A 100 -3.49 -5.18 8.33
CA PHE A 100 -2.09 -5.38 8.75
C PHE A 100 -1.71 -6.83 8.98
N GLU A 101 -2.55 -7.60 9.68
CA GLU A 101 -2.27 -9.00 10.06
C GLU A 101 -2.94 -10.01 9.11
N GLY A 102 -3.79 -9.53 8.21
CA GLY A 102 -4.52 -10.38 7.26
C GLY A 102 -3.63 -10.89 6.13
N ASP A 103 -4.11 -11.92 5.43
CA ASP A 103 -3.41 -12.54 4.29
C ASP A 103 -3.10 -11.55 3.16
N SER A 104 -3.78 -10.39 3.13
CA SER A 104 -3.57 -9.33 2.15
C SER A 104 -2.39 -8.40 2.49
N GLY A 105 -1.99 -8.29 3.75
CA GLY A 105 -1.07 -7.27 4.29
C GLY A 105 0.42 -7.65 4.34
N LEU A 106 0.84 -8.71 3.63
CA LEU A 106 2.17 -9.31 3.81
C LEU A 106 3.29 -8.45 3.21
N ILE A 107 3.78 -7.50 4.00
CA ILE A 107 5.08 -6.86 3.80
C ILE A 107 6.18 -7.85 4.20
N PRO A 108 7.24 -8.05 3.40
CA PRO A 108 8.34 -8.91 3.78
C PRO A 108 8.93 -8.52 5.14
N PRO A 109 9.09 -9.45 6.10
CA PRO A 109 9.50 -9.13 7.47
C PRO A 109 10.83 -8.36 7.57
N ILE A 110 11.76 -8.61 6.65
CA ILE A 110 13.04 -7.90 6.58
C ILE A 110 12.91 -6.38 6.32
N LEU A 111 11.77 -5.94 5.78
CA LEU A 111 11.48 -4.52 5.54
C LEU A 111 10.80 -3.86 6.75
N VAL A 112 10.33 -4.64 7.72
CA VAL A 112 9.63 -4.14 8.90
C VAL A 112 10.65 -3.82 9.99
N ALA A 113 10.69 -2.57 10.42
CA ALA A 113 11.51 -2.13 11.54
C ALA A 113 10.78 -2.31 12.88
N ASP A 114 9.48 -1.97 12.92
CA ASP A 114 8.65 -2.08 14.11
C ASP A 114 7.17 -2.17 13.72
N TYR A 115 6.37 -2.87 14.54
CA TYR A 115 4.91 -2.92 14.39
C TYR A 115 4.22 -2.78 15.75
N ASN A 116 3.62 -1.62 15.98
CA ASN A 116 2.81 -1.36 17.16
C ASN A 116 1.34 -1.68 16.88
N LYS A 117 0.90 -2.85 17.36
CA LYS A 117 -0.48 -3.34 17.20
C LYS A 117 -1.54 -2.49 17.90
N ALA A 118 -1.19 -1.84 19.01
CA ALA A 118 -2.16 -1.05 19.78
C ALA A 118 -2.42 0.32 19.13
N LEU A 119 -1.39 0.89 18.50
CA LEU A 119 -1.48 2.16 17.78
C LEU A 119 -1.76 2.00 16.28
N HIS A 120 -1.80 0.76 15.80
CA HIS A 120 -1.88 0.41 14.37
C HIS A 120 -0.78 1.09 13.55
N GLU A 121 0.45 1.08 14.04
CA GLU A 121 1.59 1.73 13.37
C GLU A 121 2.61 0.70 12.89
N LEU A 122 2.82 0.61 11.58
CA LEU A 122 3.87 -0.20 10.97
C LEU A 122 4.97 0.70 10.42
N ARG A 123 6.20 0.52 10.92
CA ARG A 123 7.39 1.27 10.50
C ARG A 123 8.26 0.37 9.65
N LEU A 124 8.69 0.89 8.51
CA LEU A 124 9.63 0.21 7.62
C LEU A 124 11.07 0.64 7.89
N THR A 125 12.02 -0.21 7.51
CA THR A 125 13.47 0.04 7.66
C THR A 125 13.96 1.26 6.88
N ASN A 126 13.24 1.67 5.82
CA ASN A 126 13.50 2.91 5.08
C ASN A 126 12.93 4.18 5.76
N GLY A 127 12.37 4.05 6.97
CA GLY A 127 11.80 5.14 7.77
C GLY A 127 10.35 5.50 7.44
N SER A 128 9.70 4.82 6.50
CA SER A 128 8.29 5.06 6.17
C SER A 128 7.36 4.52 7.26
N LEU A 129 6.20 5.17 7.42
CA LEU A 129 5.18 4.83 8.39
C LEU A 129 3.85 4.55 7.68
N LEU A 130 3.25 3.39 7.94
CA LEU A 130 1.85 3.11 7.65
C LEU A 130 1.07 3.23 8.96
N LYS A 131 0.10 4.14 9.00
CA LYS A 131 -0.74 4.38 10.18
C LYS A 131 -2.17 3.94 9.91
N GLY A 132 -2.65 3.04 10.76
CA GLY A 132 -4.02 2.58 10.83
C GLY A 132 -4.90 3.57 11.57
N ILE A 133 -6.02 3.96 10.98
CA ILE A 133 -7.06 4.74 11.66
C ILE A 133 -8.42 4.15 11.30
N PRO A 134 -9.22 3.69 12.28
CA PRO A 134 -10.54 3.14 11.99
C PRO A 134 -11.52 4.25 11.60
N ALA A 135 -12.36 3.98 10.61
CA ALA A 135 -13.38 4.92 10.14
C ALA A 135 -14.49 5.17 11.17
N SER A 136 -14.67 4.25 12.12
CA SER A 136 -15.56 4.41 13.27
C SER A 136 -15.15 5.52 14.25
N GLU A 137 -13.96 6.12 14.08
CA GLU A 137 -13.44 7.21 14.93
C GLU A 137 -12.98 8.41 14.06
N PRO A 138 -13.89 9.13 13.37
CA PRO A 138 -13.56 10.16 12.38
C PRO A 138 -12.64 11.28 12.88
N GLU A 139 -12.77 11.65 14.16
CA GLU A 139 -11.95 12.67 14.81
C GLU A 139 -10.46 12.34 14.81
N ARG A 140 -10.08 11.06 14.74
CA ARG A 140 -8.67 10.65 14.69
C ARG A 140 -7.98 10.99 13.38
N PHE A 141 -8.73 11.20 12.29
CA PHE A 141 -8.16 11.69 11.03
C PHE A 141 -7.75 13.17 11.11
N ARG A 142 -8.24 13.92 12.12
CA ARG A 142 -7.86 15.32 12.31
C ARG A 142 -6.44 15.44 12.84
N GLY A 143 -5.56 16.07 12.08
CA GLY A 143 -4.20 16.41 12.48
C GLY A 143 -3.11 15.61 11.75
N PRO A 144 -3.19 14.27 11.66
CA PRO A 144 -2.31 13.48 10.81
C PRO A 144 -2.29 13.97 9.36
N GLN A 145 -1.17 13.72 8.69
CA GLN A 145 -0.99 14.06 7.28
C GLN A 145 -0.37 12.88 6.56
N PHE A 146 -0.85 12.61 5.34
CA PHE A 146 -0.49 11.46 4.55
C PHE A 146 -0.20 11.87 3.11
N GLY A 147 0.62 11.07 2.42
CA GLY A 147 0.89 11.25 0.98
C GLY A 147 0.10 10.27 0.10
N TYR A 148 -0.44 9.21 0.69
CA TYR A 148 -1.23 8.18 0.04
C TYR A 148 -2.01 7.41 1.09
N GLY A 149 -2.99 6.62 0.68
CA GLY A 149 -3.65 5.71 1.59
C GLY A 149 -4.48 4.63 0.93
N TRP A 150 -4.85 3.65 1.73
CA TRP A 150 -5.80 2.59 1.42
C TRP A 150 -6.99 2.70 2.36
N LEU A 151 -8.18 2.82 1.77
CA LEU A 151 -9.46 2.88 2.48
C LEU A 151 -10.25 1.60 2.15
N ASP A 152 -10.17 0.61 3.04
CA ASP A 152 -10.80 -0.69 2.86
C ASP A 152 -12.29 -0.64 3.21
N GLU A 153 -13.09 -1.40 2.45
CA GLU A 153 -14.54 -1.54 2.65
C GLU A 153 -15.26 -0.20 2.87
N LEU A 154 -14.92 0.83 2.06
CA LEU A 154 -15.42 2.20 2.19
C LEU A 154 -16.96 2.28 2.30
N ALA A 155 -17.68 1.42 1.56
CA ALA A 155 -19.14 1.36 1.57
C ALA A 155 -19.74 0.86 2.90
N ALA A 156 -18.94 0.27 3.78
CA ALA A 156 -19.35 -0.23 5.10
C ALA A 156 -19.03 0.74 6.24
N TRP A 157 -18.52 1.94 5.95
CA TRP A 157 -18.16 2.91 6.97
C TRP A 157 -19.42 3.58 7.54
N GLU A 158 -19.58 3.51 8.86
CA GLU A 158 -20.72 4.09 9.58
C GLU A 158 -20.77 5.63 9.43
N TYR A 159 -19.61 6.29 9.56
CA TYR A 159 -19.44 7.74 9.48
C TYR A 159 -18.68 8.13 8.20
N ILE A 160 -19.09 7.57 7.06
CA ILE A 160 -18.35 7.69 5.79
C ILE A 160 -18.05 9.14 5.42
N GLN A 161 -19.02 10.05 5.56
CA GLN A 161 -18.86 11.45 5.13
C GLN A 161 -17.85 12.18 6.02
N GLU A 162 -18.00 12.08 7.34
CA GLU A 162 -17.13 12.74 8.31
C GLU A 162 -15.69 12.23 8.22
N ALA A 163 -15.52 10.90 8.12
CA ALA A 163 -14.21 10.29 7.95
C ALA A 163 -13.58 10.70 6.62
N TRP A 164 -14.34 10.64 5.52
CA TRP A 164 -13.86 11.00 4.19
C TRP A 164 -13.38 12.45 4.14
N ASP A 165 -14.17 13.40 4.65
CA ASP A 165 -13.80 14.83 4.61
C ASP A 165 -12.51 15.10 5.40
N GLN A 166 -12.36 14.52 6.59
CA GLN A 166 -11.12 14.65 7.37
C GLN A 166 -9.92 14.01 6.68
N ILE A 167 -10.11 12.85 6.04
CA ILE A 167 -9.06 12.19 5.26
C ILE A 167 -8.61 13.10 4.11
N GLN A 168 -9.56 13.68 3.34
CA GLN A 168 -9.22 14.57 2.23
C GLN A 168 -8.40 15.78 2.69
N PHE A 169 -8.70 16.36 3.86
CA PHE A 169 -7.87 17.43 4.43
C PHE A 169 -6.47 16.97 4.85
N GLY A 170 -6.32 15.70 5.24
CA GLY A 170 -5.05 15.09 5.64
C GLY A 170 -4.15 14.63 4.48
N MET A 171 -4.73 14.39 3.29
CA MET A 171 -4.01 13.95 2.08
C MET A 171 -3.28 15.11 1.40
N ARG A 172 -2.17 15.56 1.99
CA ARG A 172 -1.45 16.78 1.56
C ARG A 172 0.07 16.67 1.54
N LEU A 173 0.65 15.54 1.94
CA LEU A 173 2.09 15.36 1.83
C LEU A 173 2.45 15.05 0.38
N LYS A 174 3.39 15.82 -0.18
CA LYS A 174 3.91 15.57 -1.52
C LYS A 174 5.02 14.53 -1.44
N LEU A 175 4.93 13.49 -2.26
CA LEU A 175 5.98 12.48 -2.40
C LEU A 175 6.88 12.81 -3.59
N PRO A 176 8.22 12.74 -3.43
CA PRO A 176 9.14 13.02 -4.53
C PRO A 176 8.88 12.07 -5.70
N ASN A 177 8.70 12.63 -6.91
CA ASN A 177 8.52 11.87 -8.15
C ASN A 177 7.31 10.90 -8.16
N MET A 178 6.36 11.08 -7.24
CA MET A 178 5.09 10.36 -7.33
C MET A 178 4.28 10.94 -8.48
N LYS A 179 3.99 10.09 -9.46
CA LYS A 179 3.07 10.39 -10.56
C LYS A 179 1.67 10.13 -10.04
N THR A 180 0.91 11.19 -9.75
CA THR A 180 -0.49 11.19 -9.32
C THR A 180 -1.22 12.30 -10.05
#